data_AF-A0A377B4H9-F1
#
_entry.id   AF-A0A377B4H9-F1
#
_cell.length_a   1.000
_cell.length_b   1.000
_cell.length_c   1.000
_cell.angle_alpha   90.00
_cell.angle_beta   90.00
_cell.angle_gamma   90.00
#
_symmetry.space_group_name_H-M   'P 1'
#
loop_
_entity.id
_entity.type
_entity.pdbx_description
1 polymer ?
#
loop_
_entity_poly.entity_id
_entity_poly.type
_entity_poly.pdbx_seq_one_letter_code
_entity_poly.pdbx_strand_id
1 'polypeptide(L)' 'MPNWQRVVKRRKSGVTKPGTPKNRERQVSFALRAYASLATSADKGAVRDKSKLGD' A
#
# COMPACT_ATOMS: atom_id res chain seq x y z
N MET A 1 17.02 33.45 18.07
CA MET A 1 16.18 32.25 18.28
C MET A 1 15.86 31.63 16.92
N PRO A 2 16.31 30.40 16.58
CA PRO A 2 16.19 29.86 15.22
C PRO A 2 14.78 29.30 14.90
N ASN A 3 14.34 29.46 13.65
CA ASN A 3 12.94 29.44 13.19
C ASN A 3 12.31 28.05 12.86
N TRP A 4 12.64 26.99 13.61
CA TRP A 4 12.23 25.59 13.31
C TRP A 4 10.71 25.37 13.20
N GLN A 5 9.89 26.28 13.73
CA GLN A 5 8.43 26.20 13.66
C GLN A 5 7.84 26.47 12.26
N ARG A 6 8.64 26.92 11.27
CA ARG A 6 8.14 27.23 9.92
C ARG A 6 8.08 26.01 8.98
N VAL A 7 8.74 24.90 9.32
CA VAL A 7 8.87 23.72 8.43
C VAL A 7 7.65 22.79 8.47
N VAL A 8 6.78 22.91 9.48
CA VAL A 8 5.66 21.98 9.68
C VAL A 8 4.46 22.25 8.74
N LYS A 9 4.41 23.42 8.08
CA LYS A 9 3.18 23.89 7.41
C LYS A 9 3.28 24.00 5.88
N ARG A 10 3.78 22.96 5.20
CA ARG A 10 3.59 22.83 3.74
C ARG A 10 3.73 21.39 3.22
N ARG A 11 2.74 20.54 3.51
CA ARG A 11 2.54 19.26 2.80
C ARG A 11 1.07 19.06 2.41
N LYS A 12 0.48 20.10 1.83
CA LYS A 12 -0.78 20.00 1.08
C LYS A 12 -0.55 20.60 -0.30
N SER A 13 0.22 19.90 -1.13
CA SER A 13 0.36 20.29 -2.54
C SER A 13 0.76 19.09 -3.39
N GLY A 14 -0.24 18.43 -3.98
CA GLY A 14 -0.22 18.04 -5.39
C GLY A 14 0.87 17.10 -5.90
N VAL A 15 1.48 16.25 -5.07
CA VAL A 15 2.38 15.21 -5.57
C VAL A 15 1.60 13.91 -5.73
N THR A 16 1.43 13.49 -6.98
CA THR A 16 1.19 12.09 -7.36
C THR A 16 2.28 11.26 -6.67
N LYS A 17 1.90 10.55 -5.59
CA LYS A 17 2.70 9.66 -4.71
C LYS A 17 4.20 9.59 -5.10
N PRO A 18 5.11 10.30 -4.39
CA PRO A 18 6.53 10.25 -4.70
C PRO A 18 7.02 8.81 -4.61
N GLY A 19 7.61 8.29 -5.71
CA GLY A 19 8.09 6.91 -5.80
C GLY A 19 7.16 5.91 -6.50
N THR A 20 5.97 6.31 -6.96
CA THR A 20 5.15 5.45 -7.83
C THR A 20 5.38 5.77 -9.31
N PRO A 21 5.85 4.81 -10.14
CA PRO A 21 6.02 5.04 -11.57
C PRO A 21 4.66 5.32 -12.23
N LYS A 22 4.55 6.49 -12.90
CA LYS A 22 3.28 7.01 -13.44
C LYS A 22 2.68 6.18 -14.58
N ASN A 23 3.53 5.49 -15.35
CA ASN A 23 3.11 4.73 -16.54
C ASN A 23 3.27 3.22 -16.35
N ARG A 24 3.11 2.71 -15.12
CA ARG A 24 3.23 1.28 -14.84
C ARG A 24 1.87 0.62 -14.72
N GLU A 25 1.39 0.06 -15.82
CA GLU A 25 0.23 -0.82 -15.80
C GLU A 25 0.66 -2.24 -15.45
N ARG A 26 0.28 -2.71 -14.26
CA ARG A 26 0.42 -4.13 -13.91
C ARG A 26 -0.89 -4.82 -14.21
N GLN A 27 -0.90 -5.75 -15.17
CA GLN A 27 -2.02 -6.65 -15.34
C GLN A 27 -2.00 -7.68 -14.21
N VAL A 28 -3.03 -7.65 -13.36
CA VAL A 28 -3.17 -8.54 -12.21
C VAL A 28 -4.36 -9.44 -12.47
N SER A 29 -4.11 -10.74 -12.63
CA SER A 29 -5.14 -11.74 -12.90
C SER A 29 -6.12 -11.87 -11.74
N PHE A 30 -7.32 -12.37 -12.03
CA PHE A 30 -8.34 -12.63 -11.01
C PHE A 30 -7.82 -13.56 -9.90
N ALA A 31 -7.13 -14.64 -10.27
CA ALA A 31 -6.51 -15.56 -9.32
C ALA A 31 -5.50 -14.86 -8.39
N LEU A 32 -4.70 -13.92 -8.91
CA LEU A 32 -3.73 -13.18 -8.11
C LEU A 32 -4.41 -12.22 -7.13
N ARG A 33 -5.55 -11.63 -7.52
CA ARG A 33 -6.38 -10.81 -6.63
C ARG A 33 -7.01 -11.65 -5.52
N ALA A 34 -7.58 -12.79 -5.87
CA ALA A 34 -8.18 -13.72 -4.91
C ALA A 34 -7.14 -14.21 -3.90
N TYR A 35 -5.94 -14.57 -4.37
CA TYR A 35 -4.81 -14.93 -3.52
C TYR A 35 -4.47 -13.84 -2.51
N ALA A 36 -4.35 -12.59 -2.98
CA ALA A 36 -4.01 -11.46 -2.14
C ALA A 36 -5.04 -11.20 -1.02
N SER A 37 -6.32 -11.48 -1.27
CA SER A 37 -7.38 -11.37 -0.26
C SER A 37 -7.23 -12.37 0.89
N LEU A 38 -6.60 -13.52 0.63
CA LEU A 38 -6.36 -14.57 1.62
C LEU A 38 -5.04 -14.37 2.36
N ALA A 39 -4.03 -13.78 1.73
CA ALA A 39 -2.69 -13.63 2.30
C ALA A 39 -2.67 -12.67 3.50
N THR A 40 -2.00 -13.09 4.58
CA THR A 40 -1.71 -12.25 5.74
C THR A 40 -0.44 -11.41 5.51
N SER A 41 -0.14 -10.51 6.45
CA SER A 41 1.02 -9.63 6.37
C SER A 41 2.35 -10.40 6.48
N ALA A 42 3.43 -9.80 5.98
CA ALA A 42 4.74 -10.42 5.96
C ALA A 42 5.30 -10.70 7.37
N ASP A 43 4.99 -9.85 8.34
CA ASP A 43 5.33 -10.04 9.76
C ASP A 43 4.67 -11.29 10.39
N LYS A 44 3.55 -11.77 9.82
CA LYS A 44 2.84 -12.98 10.25
C LYS A 44 3.20 -14.21 9.42
N GLY A 45 4.21 -14.09 8.54
CA GLY A 45 4.66 -15.15 7.66
C GLY A 45 3.87 -15.28 6.35
N ALA A 46 3.01 -14.30 6.01
CA ALA A 46 2.21 -14.30 4.79
C ALA A 46 1.39 -15.58 4.53
N VAL A 47 0.98 -16.24 5.62
CA VAL A 47 0.10 -17.41 5.57
C VAL A 47 -1.29 -17.03 5.06
N ARG A 48 -2.05 -18.00 4.56
CA ARG A 48 -3.38 -17.77 3.99
C ARG A 48 -4.45 -18.00 5.06
N ASP A 49 -5.38 -17.06 5.17
CA ASP A 49 -6.49 -17.12 6.11
C ASP A 49 -7.64 -17.98 5.56
N LYS A 50 -7.82 -19.16 6.18
CA LYS A 50 -8.86 -20.13 5.79
C LYS A 50 -10.27 -19.69 6.17
N SER A 51 -10.42 -18.83 7.17
CA SER A 51 -11.75 -18.34 7.59
C SER A 51 -12.47 -17.56 6.48
N LYS A 52 -11.71 -17.05 5.51
CA LYS A 52 -12.22 -16.30 4.36
C LYS A 52 -12.74 -17.17 3.22
N LEU A 53 -12.69 -18.50 3.35
CA LEU A 53 -13.14 -19.43 2.30
C LEU A 53 -14.62 -19.83 2.44
N GLY A 54 -15.30 -19.45 3.52
CA GLY A 54 -16.63 -19.97 3.86
C GLY A 54 -16.54 -21.42 4.34
N ASP A 55 -17.50 -21.83 5.18
CA ASP A 55 -17.66 -23.23 5.60
C ASP A 55 -18.41 -24.04 4.53
#